data_AF-A0A0S7WU04-F1
#
_entry.id   AF-A0A0S7WU04-F1
#
_cell.length_a   1.000
_cell.length_b   1.000
_cell.length_c   1.000
_cell.angle_alpha   90.00
_cell.angle_beta   90.00
_cell.angle_gamma   90.00
#
_symmetry.space_group_name_H-M   'P 1'
#
loop_
_entity.id
_entity.type
_entity.pdbx_description
1 polymer ?
#
loop_
_entity_poly.entity_id
_entity_poly.type
_entity_poly.pdbx_seq_one_letter_code
_entity_poly.pdbx_strand_id
1 'polypeptide(L)'
;MFRTFLHRAARWAILIAVIVPPAGWGASGSDAASSSVGPEISESSGGPVLGVVIDRYRDVSRLRNEMNILSFRMGEALISGSAVREMQRNETVDRTKETTTADIRISYPVSGRVSLEFAGRGDLSSDEGDAYRNRSSRREVTGSIHYRVLPTLTVTQSLQVVADRYSRRAGRARQIIDNDGIADHMYIEGDAVVGDGRRVGFTYDGEYRRQEVTGTRRRDLSGFAAGRIGEVIDLRLDVHGSQHVDEYPIGVGEEERQEKRERLQGGGEVSCNVAWPRKLHLSLLGRASRTRTDFEGRTASLSGSGDRETSLNGIQGALAYRPGDRLALEISLGTEREVADFRDPNSPDDEDQWSRSGGLTAEYRFGEGRSVAFVHRLSLDSHYFAHPAAQVPRSLDERDVLRTVTEATTRLPLSQNTTIGAALAHRSEELIYVRSERSANSRDHDTYEFTSRVELIPSTMFIFGQSYGLSADYNVYPFDDDKNRVIRTLTVESDVAVALSQQLGLKVEHGLEREDQGRYPEVAGTGELRYERDQELRRQRVGVSLEYRLGRDFEITPRYAYLETERFDIVSDPATQSFERVNRDRRRERTYGVAAHFMAVQRTDITFRSNLIERDGEERYWDIDAAFRWEL
;
A
#
# COMPACT_ATOMS: atom_id res chain seq x y z
N MET A 1 -1.79 -29.01 31.15
CA MET A 1 -3.07 -29.25 30.43
C MET A 1 -3.09 -28.68 29.01
N PHE A 2 -2.48 -27.52 28.72
CA PHE A 2 -2.43 -26.94 27.36
C PHE A 2 -1.53 -27.74 26.37
N ARG A 3 -0.42 -28.32 26.85
CA ARG A 3 0.45 -29.23 26.05
C ARG A 3 -0.24 -30.54 25.64
N THR A 4 -1.20 -31.03 26.43
CA THR A 4 -1.91 -32.29 26.18
C THR A 4 -3.04 -32.13 25.14
N PHE A 5 -3.52 -30.90 24.95
CA PHE A 5 -4.51 -30.55 23.92
C PHE A 5 -3.87 -30.45 22.53
N LEU A 6 -2.69 -29.80 22.42
CA LEU A 6 -1.90 -29.74 21.18
C LEU A 6 -1.43 -31.13 20.71
N HIS A 7 -1.04 -32.02 21.63
CA HIS A 7 -0.62 -33.38 21.27
C HIS A 7 -1.78 -34.29 20.83
N ARG A 8 -3.02 -33.99 21.25
CA ARG A 8 -4.24 -34.70 20.81
C ARG A 8 -4.78 -34.12 19.49
N ALA A 9 -4.68 -32.80 19.26
CA ALA A 9 -5.01 -32.18 17.97
C ALA A 9 -4.09 -32.67 16.82
N ALA A 10 -2.79 -32.85 17.10
CA ALA A 10 -1.84 -33.42 16.14
C ALA A 10 -2.15 -34.91 15.78
N ARG A 11 -2.76 -35.67 16.70
CA ARG A 11 -3.19 -37.06 16.42
C ARG A 11 -4.43 -37.16 15.53
N TRP A 12 -5.29 -36.13 15.52
CA TRP A 12 -6.42 -36.07 14.59
C TRP A 12 -6.01 -35.56 13.19
N ALA A 13 -4.99 -34.70 13.10
CA ALA A 13 -4.42 -34.27 11.82
C ALA A 13 -3.64 -35.40 11.11
N ILE A 14 -2.99 -36.31 11.86
CA ILE A 14 -2.28 -37.46 11.28
C ILE A 14 -3.24 -38.59 10.85
N LEU A 15 -4.44 -38.68 11.43
CA LEU A 15 -5.42 -39.69 11.05
C LEU A 15 -6.13 -39.38 9.71
N ILE A 16 -6.16 -38.10 9.30
CA ILE A 16 -6.73 -37.67 8.01
C ILE A 16 -5.71 -37.83 6.86
N ALA A 17 -4.41 -37.91 7.17
CA ALA A 17 -3.35 -38.11 6.18
C ALA A 17 -3.08 -39.58 5.80
N VAL A 18 -3.81 -40.56 6.36
CA VAL A 18 -3.57 -42.01 6.12
C VAL A 18 -4.71 -42.68 5.33
N ILE A 19 -5.70 -41.94 4.83
CA ILE A 19 -6.73 -42.49 3.92
C ILE A 19 -6.58 -41.87 2.53
N VAL A 20 -5.41 -42.09 1.91
CA VAL A 20 -5.22 -42.02 0.46
C VAL A 20 -4.40 -43.26 0.09
N PRO A 21 -4.97 -44.28 -0.58
CA PRO A 21 -4.17 -45.40 -1.04
C PRO A 21 -3.25 -44.97 -2.18
N PRO A 22 -2.06 -45.58 -2.31
CA PRO A 22 -1.08 -45.23 -3.33
C PRO A 22 -1.50 -45.84 -4.67
N ALA A 23 -1.53 -45.03 -5.73
CA ALA A 23 -1.55 -45.54 -7.11
C ALA A 23 -0.52 -44.77 -7.92
N GLY A 24 0.68 -45.35 -7.99
CA GLY A 24 1.69 -44.97 -8.96
C GLY A 24 1.29 -45.43 -10.35
N TRP A 25 1.52 -44.60 -11.36
CA TRP A 25 1.50 -45.00 -12.76
C TRP A 25 2.92 -44.87 -13.32
N GLY A 26 3.56 -46.03 -13.44
CA GLY A 26 4.73 -46.25 -14.28
C GLY A 26 4.32 -46.60 -15.71
N ALA A 27 5.29 -46.44 -16.60
CA ALA A 27 5.19 -46.55 -18.05
C ALA A 27 4.58 -47.84 -18.62
N SER A 28 4.01 -47.67 -19.81
CA SER A 28 3.85 -48.60 -20.94
C SER A 28 4.19 -50.09 -20.76
N GLY A 29 3.24 -50.96 -21.14
CA GLY A 29 3.53 -52.35 -21.49
C GLY A 29 2.26 -53.19 -21.60
N SER A 30 2.00 -53.70 -22.80
CA SER A 30 0.93 -54.61 -23.19
C SER A 30 0.92 -55.94 -22.42
N ASP A 31 -0.25 -56.43 -22.00
CA ASP A 31 -0.86 -57.68 -22.49
C ASP A 31 -2.03 -58.16 -21.59
N ALA A 32 -2.90 -58.94 -22.22
CA ALA A 32 -4.25 -59.35 -21.83
C ALA A 32 -4.39 -60.18 -20.54
N ALA A 33 -5.55 -60.06 -19.87
CA ALA A 33 -6.42 -61.20 -19.52
C ALA A 33 -7.72 -60.73 -18.84
N SER A 34 -8.82 -61.38 -19.21
CA SER A 34 -10.20 -61.18 -18.77
C SER A 34 -10.44 -61.46 -17.27
N SER A 35 -11.28 -60.64 -16.62
CA SER A 35 -12.33 -61.16 -15.70
C SER A 35 -13.42 -60.11 -15.47
N SER A 36 -14.66 -60.59 -15.47
CA SER A 36 -15.92 -59.87 -15.49
C SER A 36 -16.49 -59.63 -14.09
N VAL A 37 -16.83 -58.39 -13.76
CA VAL A 37 -17.92 -58.03 -12.83
C VAL A 37 -18.50 -56.69 -13.30
N GLY A 38 -19.68 -56.71 -13.92
CA GLY A 38 -20.39 -55.50 -14.36
C GLY A 38 -21.28 -54.93 -13.26
N PRO A 39 -21.41 -53.59 -13.13
CA PRO A 39 -22.49 -53.02 -12.34
C PRO A 39 -23.80 -53.10 -13.14
N GLU A 40 -24.90 -53.46 -12.46
CA GLU A 40 -26.25 -53.34 -13.01
C GLU A 40 -26.54 -51.86 -13.31
N ILE A 41 -26.59 -51.53 -14.60
CA ILE A 41 -27.07 -50.25 -15.12
C ILE A 41 -28.60 -50.32 -15.07
N SER A 42 -29.25 -49.56 -14.18
CA SER A 42 -30.68 -49.32 -14.33
C SER A 42 -30.89 -48.28 -15.43
N GLU A 43 -31.69 -48.65 -16.43
CA GLU A 43 -31.96 -47.83 -17.61
C GLU A 43 -32.63 -46.50 -17.21
N SER A 44 -31.89 -45.40 -17.25
CA SER A 44 -32.45 -44.07 -17.49
C SER A 44 -32.42 -43.80 -18.99
N SER A 45 -33.59 -43.60 -19.58
CA SER A 45 -33.81 -43.36 -21.00
C SER A 45 -33.16 -42.05 -21.48
N GLY A 46 -32.10 -42.17 -22.28
CA GLY A 46 -31.50 -41.06 -23.03
C GLY A 46 -30.03 -41.30 -23.37
N GLY A 47 -29.75 -41.84 -24.56
CA GLY A 47 -28.37 -41.97 -25.07
C GLY A 47 -27.74 -40.60 -25.37
N PRO A 48 -26.39 -40.50 -25.41
CA PRO A 48 -25.68 -39.25 -25.67
C PRO A 48 -26.13 -38.62 -26.99
N VAL A 49 -26.53 -37.35 -26.96
CA VAL A 49 -26.88 -36.59 -28.17
C VAL A 49 -25.59 -35.96 -28.70
N LEU A 50 -25.18 -36.39 -29.90
CA LEU A 50 -24.06 -35.82 -30.62
C LEU A 50 -24.59 -34.76 -31.61
N GLY A 51 -24.26 -33.49 -31.39
CA GLY A 51 -24.55 -32.40 -32.31
C GLY A 51 -23.32 -32.02 -33.12
N VAL A 52 -23.42 -31.98 -34.46
CA VAL A 52 -22.33 -31.51 -35.33
C VAL A 52 -22.81 -30.26 -36.07
N VAL A 53 -22.11 -29.14 -35.89
CA VAL A 53 -22.37 -27.87 -36.58
C VAL A 53 -21.15 -27.53 -37.44
N ILE A 54 -21.39 -27.25 -38.73
CA ILE A 54 -20.36 -26.89 -39.70
C ILE A 54 -20.70 -25.50 -40.25
N ASP A 55 -19.88 -24.51 -39.96
CA ASP A 55 -19.99 -23.16 -40.52
C ASP A 55 -18.82 -22.89 -41.48
N ARG A 56 -19.11 -22.38 -42.68
CA ARG A 56 -18.09 -21.92 -43.65
C ARG A 56 -18.28 -20.44 -43.96
N TYR A 57 -17.23 -19.65 -43.75
CA TYR A 57 -17.17 -18.23 -44.13
C TYR A 57 -15.90 -17.96 -44.94
N ARG A 58 -16.04 -17.82 -46.27
CA ARG A 58 -14.93 -17.64 -47.25
C ARG A 58 -13.73 -18.57 -47.01
N ASP A 59 -12.75 -18.11 -46.24
CA ASP A 59 -11.45 -18.77 -46.01
C ASP A 59 -11.32 -19.36 -44.59
N VAL A 60 -12.39 -19.29 -43.78
CA VAL A 60 -12.46 -19.88 -42.44
C VAL A 60 -13.52 -20.97 -42.41
N SER A 61 -13.10 -22.20 -42.08
CA SER A 61 -14.01 -23.30 -41.79
C SER A 61 -14.02 -23.59 -40.29
N ARG A 62 -15.22 -23.64 -39.70
CA ARG A 62 -15.45 -23.98 -38.29
C ARG A 62 -16.26 -25.27 -38.20
N LEU A 63 -15.73 -26.25 -37.46
CA LEU A 63 -16.39 -27.51 -37.11
C LEU A 63 -16.60 -27.52 -35.60
N ARG A 64 -17.84 -27.68 -35.13
CA ARG A 64 -18.17 -27.79 -33.70
C ARG A 64 -18.91 -29.10 -33.46
N ASN A 65 -18.33 -29.96 -32.64
CA ASN A 65 -18.89 -31.22 -32.18
C ASN A 65 -19.27 -31.08 -30.71
N GLU A 66 -20.54 -31.20 -30.39
CA GLU A 66 -21.06 -31.18 -29.03
C GLU A 66 -21.46 -32.60 -28.62
N MET A 67 -21.02 -33.02 -27.45
CA MET A 67 -21.38 -34.26 -26.80
C MET A 67 -21.98 -33.91 -25.45
N ASN A 68 -23.30 -34.04 -25.32
CA ASN A 68 -23.97 -33.87 -24.04
C ASN A 68 -24.07 -35.22 -23.33
N ILE A 69 -23.46 -35.34 -22.15
CA ILE A 69 -23.66 -36.49 -21.27
C ILE A 69 -24.93 -36.21 -20.46
N LEU A 70 -26.03 -36.86 -20.87
CA LEU A 70 -27.30 -36.84 -20.13
C LEU A 70 -27.05 -37.31 -18.70
N SER A 71 -27.64 -36.59 -17.75
CA SER A 71 -27.44 -36.81 -16.32
C SER A 71 -27.83 -38.24 -15.96
N PHE A 72 -26.92 -39.02 -15.37
CA PHE A 72 -27.19 -40.39 -14.95
C PHE A 72 -26.93 -40.55 -13.45
N ARG A 73 -27.68 -41.45 -12.83
CA ARG A 73 -27.58 -41.73 -11.40
C ARG A 73 -26.73 -42.98 -11.18
N MET A 74 -25.69 -42.89 -10.36
CA MET A 74 -24.86 -44.03 -9.96
C MET A 74 -25.00 -44.21 -8.45
N GLY A 75 -25.91 -45.11 -8.03
CA GLY A 75 -26.32 -45.22 -6.63
C GLY A 75 -27.02 -43.94 -6.16
N GLU A 76 -26.48 -43.29 -5.12
CA GLU A 76 -26.96 -41.98 -4.65
C GLU A 76 -26.33 -40.78 -5.39
N ALA A 77 -25.27 -41.01 -6.18
CA ALA A 77 -24.59 -39.97 -6.96
C ALA A 77 -25.39 -39.56 -8.20
N LEU A 78 -25.46 -38.26 -8.48
CA LEU A 78 -25.88 -37.70 -9.77
C LEU A 78 -24.65 -37.24 -10.53
N ILE A 79 -24.41 -37.79 -11.72
CA ILE A 79 -23.30 -37.41 -12.60
C ILE A 79 -23.88 -36.77 -13.85
N SER A 80 -23.36 -35.63 -14.26
CA SER A 80 -23.72 -34.94 -15.51
C SER A 80 -22.47 -34.36 -16.16
N GLY A 81 -22.49 -34.14 -17.46
CA GLY A 81 -21.36 -33.53 -18.14
C GLY A 81 -21.67 -33.11 -19.57
N SER A 82 -20.76 -32.35 -20.16
CA SER A 82 -20.82 -32.01 -21.57
C SER A 82 -19.39 -31.86 -22.11
N ALA A 83 -19.18 -32.13 -23.38
CA ALA A 83 -17.91 -31.85 -24.04
C ALA A 83 -18.19 -31.19 -25.39
N VAL A 84 -17.50 -30.09 -25.67
CA VAL A 84 -17.57 -29.36 -26.92
C VAL A 84 -16.18 -29.33 -27.52
N ARG A 85 -16.02 -29.93 -28.71
CA ARG A 85 -14.81 -29.85 -29.51
C ARG A 85 -15.07 -28.92 -30.70
N GLU A 86 -14.28 -27.88 -30.82
CA GLU A 86 -14.36 -26.90 -31.88
C GLU A 86 -13.02 -26.82 -32.61
N MET A 87 -13.06 -26.89 -33.94
CA MET A 87 -11.92 -26.77 -34.82
C MET A 87 -12.16 -25.62 -35.79
N GLN A 88 -11.25 -24.67 -35.82
CA GLN A 88 -11.25 -23.54 -36.77
C GLN A 88 -10.00 -23.64 -37.64
N ARG A 89 -10.19 -23.62 -38.96
CA ARG A 89 -9.09 -23.57 -39.92
C ARG A 89 -9.22 -22.29 -40.74
N ASN A 90 -8.15 -21.51 -40.79
CA ASN A 90 -8.04 -20.32 -41.62
C ASN A 90 -7.05 -20.62 -42.76
N GLU A 91 -7.56 -20.71 -43.97
CA GLU A 91 -6.79 -21.08 -45.17
C GLU A 91 -5.85 -19.95 -45.63
N THR A 92 -6.19 -18.67 -45.37
CA THR A 92 -5.38 -17.51 -45.78
C THR A 92 -4.06 -17.40 -45.01
N VAL A 93 -4.04 -17.81 -43.73
CA VAL A 93 -2.87 -17.68 -42.83
C VAL A 93 -2.28 -19.04 -42.47
N ASP A 94 -2.76 -20.11 -43.11
CA ASP A 94 -2.43 -21.51 -42.83
C ASP A 94 -2.36 -21.81 -41.32
N ARG A 95 -3.45 -21.44 -40.62
CA ARG A 95 -3.58 -21.51 -39.17
C ARG A 95 -4.73 -22.42 -38.79
N THR A 96 -4.44 -23.40 -37.95
CA THR A 96 -5.45 -24.32 -37.40
C THR A 96 -5.50 -24.14 -35.90
N LYS A 97 -6.67 -23.77 -35.39
CA LYS A 97 -6.97 -23.68 -33.97
C LYS A 97 -7.97 -24.77 -33.58
N GLU A 98 -7.61 -25.58 -32.61
CA GLU A 98 -8.49 -26.58 -32.04
C GLU A 98 -8.73 -26.26 -30.56
N THR A 99 -9.97 -26.34 -30.11
CA THR A 99 -10.38 -26.10 -28.72
C THR A 99 -11.35 -27.20 -28.29
N THR A 100 -11.03 -27.95 -27.25
CA THR A 100 -11.92 -28.93 -26.62
C THR A 100 -12.20 -28.50 -25.19
N THR A 101 -13.46 -28.21 -24.88
CA THR A 101 -13.96 -27.91 -23.54
C THR A 101 -14.75 -29.11 -23.03
N ALA A 102 -14.48 -29.59 -21.82
CA ALA A 102 -15.23 -30.66 -21.19
C ALA A 102 -15.63 -30.27 -19.77
N ASP A 103 -16.93 -30.26 -19.49
CA ASP A 103 -17.52 -29.98 -18.18
C ASP A 103 -18.05 -31.29 -17.56
N ILE A 104 -17.73 -31.54 -16.29
CA ILE A 104 -18.21 -32.71 -15.53
C ILE A 104 -18.70 -32.21 -14.17
N ARG A 105 -19.90 -32.63 -13.77
CA ARG A 105 -20.48 -32.33 -12.45
C ARG A 105 -20.94 -33.63 -11.79
N ILE A 106 -20.44 -33.89 -10.58
CA ILE A 106 -20.78 -35.05 -9.76
C ILE A 106 -21.34 -34.53 -8.44
N SER A 107 -22.59 -34.87 -8.13
CA SER A 107 -23.23 -34.52 -6.85
C SER A 107 -23.54 -35.80 -6.07
N TYR A 108 -22.98 -35.95 -4.88
CA TYR A 108 -23.15 -37.13 -4.03
C TYR A 108 -23.67 -36.73 -2.64
N PRO A 109 -24.90 -37.09 -2.26
CA PRO A 109 -25.37 -36.95 -0.89
C PRO A 109 -24.72 -38.07 -0.04
N VAL A 110 -23.80 -37.72 0.86
CA VAL A 110 -23.13 -38.70 1.75
C VAL A 110 -24.04 -39.05 2.95
N SER A 111 -24.83 -38.08 3.41
CA SER A 111 -25.86 -38.24 4.45
C SER A 111 -26.84 -37.07 4.38
N GLY A 112 -27.96 -37.11 5.11
CA GLY A 112 -28.92 -36.00 5.21
C GLY A 112 -28.35 -34.66 5.73
N ARG A 113 -27.04 -34.58 6.02
CA ARG A 113 -26.33 -33.37 6.49
C ARG A 113 -25.08 -33.01 5.66
N VAL A 114 -24.63 -33.88 4.75
CA VAL A 114 -23.38 -33.72 3.98
C VAL A 114 -23.65 -34.00 2.51
N SER A 115 -23.48 -33.01 1.64
CA SER A 115 -23.50 -33.16 0.18
C SER A 115 -22.12 -32.85 -0.38
N LEU A 116 -21.55 -33.74 -1.19
CA LEU A 116 -20.34 -33.49 -1.96
C LEU A 116 -20.75 -33.05 -3.36
N GLU A 117 -20.28 -31.90 -3.81
CA GLU A 117 -20.44 -31.47 -5.20
C GLU A 117 -19.07 -31.24 -5.83
N PHE A 118 -18.74 -32.04 -6.83
CA PHE A 118 -17.60 -31.85 -7.71
C PHE A 118 -18.05 -31.19 -9.01
N ALA A 119 -17.43 -30.09 -9.40
CA ALA A 119 -17.60 -29.47 -10.72
C ALA A 119 -16.23 -29.27 -11.35
N GLY A 120 -15.97 -29.92 -12.48
CA GLY A 120 -14.72 -29.85 -13.22
C GLY A 120 -14.93 -29.32 -14.64
N ARG A 121 -14.00 -28.50 -15.13
CA ARG A 121 -13.93 -28.02 -16.50
C ARG A 121 -12.51 -28.20 -17.02
N GLY A 122 -12.37 -28.87 -18.16
CA GLY A 122 -11.11 -29.06 -18.86
C GLY A 122 -11.13 -28.33 -20.21
N ASP A 123 -10.21 -27.40 -20.44
CA ASP A 123 -10.01 -26.70 -21.69
C ASP A 123 -8.67 -27.12 -22.32
N LEU A 124 -8.73 -27.73 -23.50
CA LEU A 124 -7.57 -28.10 -24.31
C LEU A 124 -7.59 -27.24 -25.56
N SER A 125 -6.57 -26.40 -25.77
CA SER A 125 -6.44 -25.66 -27.03
C SER A 125 -5.08 -25.87 -27.67
N SER A 126 -5.07 -25.99 -28.99
CA SER A 126 -3.86 -25.99 -29.81
C SER A 126 -4.03 -24.98 -30.93
N ASP A 127 -2.92 -24.35 -31.30
CA ASP A 127 -2.83 -23.41 -32.41
C ASP A 127 -1.54 -23.67 -33.17
N GLU A 128 -1.68 -24.09 -34.42
CA GLU A 128 -0.58 -24.44 -35.31
C GLU A 128 -0.65 -23.57 -36.56
N GLY A 129 0.45 -22.88 -36.87
CA GLY A 129 0.57 -22.05 -38.07
C GLY A 129 1.86 -22.34 -38.83
N ASP A 130 1.74 -22.83 -40.07
CA ASP A 130 2.88 -23.21 -40.90
C ASP A 130 3.64 -21.99 -41.45
N ALA A 131 2.94 -20.87 -41.67
CA ALA A 131 3.54 -19.62 -42.14
C ALA A 131 4.53 -18.98 -41.13
N TYR A 132 4.43 -19.29 -39.83
CA TYR A 132 5.26 -18.69 -38.77
C TYR A 132 6.00 -19.71 -37.88
N ARG A 133 5.86 -21.03 -38.13
CA ARG A 133 6.50 -22.12 -37.35
C ARG A 133 6.34 -21.97 -35.83
N ASN A 134 5.22 -21.40 -35.40
CA ASN A 134 4.86 -21.27 -34.00
C ASN A 134 3.84 -22.36 -33.68
N ARG A 135 4.06 -23.07 -32.58
CA ARG A 135 3.06 -23.98 -32.01
C ARG A 135 2.80 -23.58 -30.59
N SER A 136 1.53 -23.37 -30.25
CA SER A 136 1.10 -23.22 -28.87
C SER A 136 0.08 -24.28 -28.50
N SER A 137 0.21 -24.85 -27.31
CA SER A 137 -0.83 -25.67 -26.69
C SER A 137 -1.08 -25.21 -25.27
N ARG A 138 -2.36 -25.09 -24.88
CA ARG A 138 -2.80 -24.80 -23.52
C ARG A 138 -3.69 -25.94 -23.05
N ARG A 139 -3.41 -26.45 -21.86
CA ARG A 139 -4.28 -27.38 -21.13
C ARG A 139 -4.67 -26.72 -19.82
N GLU A 140 -5.94 -26.61 -19.54
CA GLU A 140 -6.44 -26.04 -18.30
C GLU A 140 -7.47 -26.99 -17.70
N VAL A 141 -7.36 -27.29 -16.41
CA VAL A 141 -8.31 -28.09 -15.66
C VAL A 141 -8.66 -27.33 -14.40
N THR A 142 -9.90 -26.88 -14.28
CA THR A 142 -10.47 -26.31 -13.06
C THR A 142 -11.40 -27.31 -12.41
N GLY A 143 -11.40 -27.44 -11.09
CA GLY A 143 -12.29 -28.30 -10.32
C GLY A 143 -12.69 -27.64 -9.01
N SER A 144 -13.90 -27.84 -8.51
CA SER A 144 -14.27 -27.48 -7.13
C SER A 144 -14.97 -28.62 -6.42
N ILE A 145 -14.77 -28.72 -5.11
CA ILE A 145 -15.44 -29.65 -4.18
C ILE A 145 -16.13 -28.81 -3.10
N HIS A 146 -17.45 -28.92 -3.00
CA HIS A 146 -18.23 -28.27 -1.94
C HIS A 146 -18.81 -29.32 -0.99
N TYR A 147 -18.64 -29.14 0.33
CA TYR A 147 -19.29 -29.99 1.33
C TYR A 147 -19.62 -29.31 2.65
N ARG A 148 -20.69 -29.79 3.30
CA ARG A 148 -21.10 -29.36 4.65
C ARG A 148 -20.73 -30.44 5.66
N VAL A 149 -19.93 -30.10 6.67
CA VAL A 149 -19.54 -31.04 7.74
C VAL A 149 -20.57 -31.03 8.88
N LEU A 150 -21.15 -29.86 9.13
CA LEU A 150 -22.25 -29.61 10.07
C LEU A 150 -23.24 -28.63 9.42
N PRO A 151 -24.49 -28.50 9.91
CA PRO A 151 -25.45 -27.53 9.36
C PRO A 151 -24.93 -26.08 9.30
N THR A 152 -23.97 -25.76 10.15
CA THR A 152 -23.35 -24.44 10.29
C THR A 152 -21.92 -24.38 9.73
N LEU A 153 -21.38 -25.44 9.11
CA LEU A 153 -19.99 -25.48 8.62
C LEU A 153 -19.92 -25.93 7.17
N THR A 154 -19.49 -25.02 6.30
CA THR A 154 -19.33 -25.22 4.86
C THR A 154 -17.84 -25.18 4.50
N VAL A 155 -17.41 -26.12 3.65
CA VAL A 155 -16.08 -26.18 3.07
C VAL A 155 -16.21 -26.15 1.55
N THR A 156 -15.41 -25.32 0.91
CA THR A 156 -15.25 -25.23 -0.54
C THR A 156 -13.77 -25.33 -0.87
N GLN A 157 -13.37 -26.33 -1.65
CA GLN A 157 -12.02 -26.44 -2.20
C GLN A 157 -12.10 -26.28 -3.71
N SER A 158 -11.14 -25.59 -4.32
CA SER A 158 -11.05 -25.40 -5.76
C SER A 158 -9.61 -25.55 -6.23
N LEU A 159 -9.41 -26.33 -7.29
CA LEU A 159 -8.12 -26.60 -7.89
C LEU A 159 -8.13 -26.12 -9.34
N GLN A 160 -7.07 -25.46 -9.78
CA GLN A 160 -6.82 -25.09 -11.16
C GLN A 160 -5.41 -25.55 -11.55
N VAL A 161 -5.31 -26.26 -12.67
CA VAL A 161 -4.04 -26.71 -13.25
C VAL A 161 -3.98 -26.18 -14.67
N VAL A 162 -2.92 -25.46 -15.02
CA VAL A 162 -2.66 -24.90 -16.34
C VAL A 162 -1.33 -25.43 -16.85
N ALA A 163 -1.24 -25.85 -18.10
CA ALA A 163 -0.01 -26.24 -18.76
C ALA A 163 0.01 -25.63 -20.17
N ASP A 164 0.83 -24.59 -20.33
CA ASP A 164 1.02 -23.87 -21.58
C ASP A 164 2.37 -24.22 -22.17
N ARG A 165 2.41 -24.49 -23.47
CA ARG A 165 3.65 -24.74 -24.20
C ARG A 165 3.67 -23.89 -25.43
N TYR A 166 4.67 -23.03 -25.55
CA TYR A 166 4.94 -22.22 -26.74
C TYR A 166 6.27 -22.66 -27.35
N SER A 167 6.28 -22.90 -28.66
CA SER A 167 7.52 -23.13 -29.38
C SER A 167 7.60 -22.22 -30.59
N ARG A 168 8.74 -21.53 -30.72
CA ARG A 168 9.05 -20.64 -31.84
C ARG A 168 10.40 -21.02 -32.42
N ARG A 169 10.47 -21.06 -33.75
CA ARG A 169 11.71 -21.33 -34.47
C ARG A 169 12.28 -20.01 -35.00
N ALA A 170 13.39 -19.55 -34.42
CA ALA A 170 14.13 -18.37 -34.86
C ALA A 170 15.45 -18.84 -35.50
N GLY A 171 15.50 -18.93 -36.84
CA GLY A 171 16.68 -19.45 -37.55
C GLY A 171 16.94 -20.95 -37.32
N ARG A 172 18.17 -21.33 -36.92
CA ARG A 172 18.56 -22.71 -36.60
C ARG A 172 18.21 -23.14 -35.18
N ALA A 173 17.93 -22.20 -34.28
CA ALA A 173 17.58 -22.48 -32.88
C ALA A 173 16.06 -22.64 -32.70
N ARG A 174 15.67 -23.60 -31.86
CA ARG A 174 14.28 -23.80 -31.43
C ARG A 174 14.18 -23.27 -30.00
N GLN A 175 13.41 -22.21 -29.79
CA GLN A 175 13.08 -21.74 -28.45
C GLN A 175 11.79 -22.42 -28.02
N ILE A 176 11.85 -23.15 -26.90
CA ILE A 176 10.69 -23.76 -26.26
C ILE A 176 10.50 -22.99 -24.94
N ILE A 177 9.30 -22.46 -24.76
CA ILE A 177 8.85 -21.83 -23.52
C ILE A 177 7.73 -22.70 -22.99
N ASP A 178 8.02 -23.46 -21.94
CA ASP A 178 7.01 -24.19 -21.18
C ASP A 178 6.59 -23.30 -19.99
N ASN A 179 5.28 -23.19 -19.74
CA ASN A 179 4.65 -22.43 -18.66
C ASN A 179 3.64 -23.34 -17.95
N ASP A 180 4.09 -24.02 -16.90
CA ASP A 180 3.27 -24.91 -16.10
C ASP A 180 2.81 -24.21 -14.81
N GLY A 181 1.52 -24.24 -14.54
CA GLY A 181 0.87 -23.56 -13.43
C GLY A 181 -0.05 -24.50 -12.62
N ILE A 182 -0.03 -24.40 -11.30
CA ILE A 182 -0.98 -25.04 -10.40
C ILE A 182 -1.44 -23.99 -9.41
N ALA A 183 -2.74 -23.81 -9.23
CA ALA A 183 -3.35 -23.01 -8.18
C ALA A 183 -4.34 -23.88 -7.40
N ASP A 184 -4.15 -24.03 -6.10
CA ASP A 184 -5.06 -24.74 -5.18
C ASP A 184 -5.58 -23.74 -4.15
N HIS A 185 -6.89 -23.66 -4.02
CA HIS A 185 -7.58 -22.70 -3.16
C HIS A 185 -8.58 -23.43 -2.27
N MET A 186 -8.56 -23.13 -0.98
CA MET A 186 -9.40 -23.75 0.04
C MET A 186 -10.07 -22.68 0.89
N TYR A 187 -11.40 -22.71 0.92
CA TYR A 187 -12.25 -21.81 1.67
C TYR A 187 -13.11 -22.60 2.66
N ILE A 188 -13.15 -22.19 3.92
CA ILE A 188 -13.95 -22.80 4.99
C ILE A 188 -14.69 -21.69 5.71
N GLU A 189 -15.99 -21.83 5.91
CA GLU A 189 -16.79 -20.88 6.69
C GLU A 189 -17.79 -21.61 7.58
N GLY A 190 -17.92 -21.20 8.83
CA GLY A 190 -18.99 -21.69 9.67
C GLY A 190 -19.04 -21.15 11.09
N ASP A 191 -20.04 -21.61 11.84
CA ASP A 191 -20.23 -21.31 13.26
C ASP A 191 -20.08 -22.57 14.13
N ALA A 192 -19.37 -22.44 15.25
CA ALA A 192 -19.35 -23.41 16.34
C ALA A 192 -20.03 -22.84 17.60
N VAL A 193 -20.75 -23.67 18.34
CA VAL A 193 -21.32 -23.29 19.65
C VAL A 193 -20.38 -23.82 20.74
N VAL A 194 -19.82 -22.93 21.55
CA VAL A 194 -18.96 -23.30 22.69
C VAL A 194 -19.84 -23.64 23.91
N GLY A 195 -19.33 -24.42 24.87
CA GLY A 195 -20.10 -24.99 25.98
C GLY A 195 -20.85 -24.00 26.89
N ASP A 196 -20.64 -22.70 26.75
CA ASP A 196 -21.39 -21.61 27.40
C ASP A 196 -22.54 -21.05 26.53
N GLY A 197 -22.82 -21.65 25.38
CA GLY A 197 -23.88 -21.25 24.44
C GLY A 197 -23.49 -20.14 23.46
N ARG A 198 -22.25 -19.62 23.52
CA ARG A 198 -21.79 -18.58 22.59
C ARG A 198 -21.47 -19.16 21.22
N ARG A 199 -21.84 -18.41 20.17
CA ARG A 199 -21.44 -18.71 18.79
C ARG A 199 -20.05 -18.14 18.52
N VAL A 200 -19.21 -18.97 17.91
CA VAL A 200 -17.90 -18.63 17.38
C VAL A 200 -17.95 -18.83 15.88
N GLY A 201 -18.06 -17.74 15.14
CA GLY A 201 -17.93 -17.76 13.69
C GLY A 201 -16.46 -17.91 13.32
N PHE A 202 -16.16 -18.63 12.24
CA PHE A 202 -14.82 -18.74 11.69
C PHE A 202 -14.84 -18.80 10.17
N THR A 203 -13.83 -18.20 9.57
CA THR A 203 -13.59 -18.19 8.13
C THR A 203 -12.12 -18.51 7.91
N TYR A 204 -11.82 -19.38 6.96
CA TYR A 204 -10.49 -19.63 6.45
C TYR A 204 -10.52 -19.52 4.94
N ASP A 205 -9.51 -18.89 4.38
CA ASP A 205 -9.31 -18.77 2.95
C ASP A 205 -7.80 -18.93 2.71
N GLY A 206 -7.40 -19.93 1.93
CA GLY A 206 -6.01 -20.21 1.64
C GLY A 206 -5.82 -20.53 0.18
N GLU A 207 -4.77 -20.00 -0.41
CA GLU A 207 -4.39 -20.21 -1.80
C GLU A 207 -2.90 -20.54 -1.90
N TYR A 208 -2.59 -21.57 -2.67
CA TYR A 208 -1.25 -21.95 -3.08
C TYR A 208 -1.14 -21.87 -4.59
N ARG A 209 -0.19 -21.09 -5.11
CA ARG A 209 0.12 -21.02 -6.54
C ARG A 209 1.55 -21.49 -6.78
N ARG A 210 1.75 -22.29 -7.81
CA ARG A 210 3.06 -22.65 -8.37
C ARG A 210 3.02 -22.34 -9.85
N GLN A 211 4.02 -21.64 -10.35
CA GLN A 211 4.18 -21.37 -11.77
C GLN A 211 5.64 -21.57 -12.15
N GLU A 212 5.89 -22.30 -13.23
CA GLU A 212 7.22 -22.53 -13.78
C GLU A 212 7.19 -22.11 -15.25
N VAL A 213 7.93 -21.04 -15.56
CA VAL A 213 8.21 -20.58 -16.93
C VAL A 213 9.66 -20.89 -17.22
N THR A 214 10.04 -21.14 -18.47
CA THR A 214 11.45 -21.34 -18.83
C THR A 214 12.35 -20.23 -18.27
N GLY A 215 13.26 -20.60 -17.34
CA GLY A 215 14.16 -19.67 -16.66
C GLY A 215 13.61 -19.00 -15.39
N THR A 216 12.34 -19.19 -15.03
CA THR A 216 11.74 -18.60 -13.83
C THR A 216 10.81 -19.59 -13.10
N ARG A 217 11.03 -19.79 -11.80
CA ARG A 217 10.11 -20.55 -10.93
C ARG A 217 9.52 -19.64 -9.87
N ARG A 218 8.19 -19.63 -9.76
CA ARG A 218 7.44 -18.87 -8.77
C ARG A 218 6.55 -19.79 -7.95
N ARG A 219 6.56 -19.62 -6.63
CA ARG A 219 5.65 -20.30 -5.70
C ARG A 219 5.10 -19.28 -4.72
N ASP A 220 3.79 -19.13 -4.68
CA ASP A 220 3.12 -18.22 -3.76
C ASP A 220 2.18 -19.02 -2.84
N LEU A 221 2.09 -18.59 -1.60
CA LEU A 221 1.16 -19.05 -0.58
C LEU A 221 0.53 -17.80 0.03
N SER A 222 -0.78 -17.76 0.14
CA SER A 222 -1.48 -16.70 0.86
C SER A 222 -2.69 -17.27 1.54
N GLY A 223 -3.08 -16.72 2.68
CA GLY A 223 -4.34 -17.08 3.29
C GLY A 223 -4.62 -16.32 4.56
N PHE A 224 -5.85 -16.41 5.03
CA PHE A 224 -6.26 -15.89 6.30
C PHE A 224 -7.17 -16.86 7.06
N ALA A 225 -7.15 -16.75 8.37
CA ALA A 225 -8.10 -17.36 9.28
C ALA A 225 -8.68 -16.25 10.16
N ALA A 226 -9.99 -16.07 10.13
CA ALA A 226 -10.72 -15.12 10.96
C ALA A 226 -11.66 -15.88 11.89
N GLY A 227 -11.92 -15.31 13.07
CA GLY A 227 -12.87 -15.86 14.02
C GLY A 227 -13.54 -14.75 14.83
N ARG A 228 -14.82 -14.91 15.14
CA ARG A 228 -15.61 -13.94 15.90
C ARG A 228 -16.28 -14.63 17.08
N ILE A 229 -16.03 -14.14 18.30
CA ILE A 229 -16.63 -14.67 19.53
C ILE A 229 -17.70 -13.68 20.02
N GLY A 230 -18.98 -14.02 19.80
CA GLY A 230 -20.10 -13.13 20.08
C GLY A 230 -20.05 -11.83 19.26
N GLU A 231 -20.47 -10.71 19.82
CA GLU A 231 -20.39 -9.38 19.16
C GLU A 231 -19.14 -8.58 19.55
N VAL A 232 -18.30 -9.14 20.43
CA VAL A 232 -17.31 -8.37 21.20
C VAL A 232 -15.88 -8.63 20.76
N ILE A 233 -15.53 -9.83 20.29
CA ILE A 233 -14.14 -10.18 19.97
C ILE A 233 -14.05 -10.64 18.52
N ASP A 234 -13.21 -9.97 17.73
CA ASP A 234 -12.85 -10.34 16.38
C ASP A 234 -11.35 -10.66 16.34
N LEU A 235 -11.00 -11.84 15.84
CA LEU A 235 -9.63 -12.33 15.66
C LEU A 235 -9.40 -12.56 14.18
N ARG A 236 -8.22 -12.18 13.68
CA ARG A 236 -7.81 -12.48 12.31
C ARG A 236 -6.32 -12.76 12.26
N LEU A 237 -5.96 -13.80 11.51
CA LEU A 237 -4.59 -14.20 11.23
C LEU A 237 -4.45 -14.24 9.72
N ASP A 238 -3.58 -13.42 9.17
CA ASP A 238 -3.18 -13.43 7.76
C ASP A 238 -1.77 -14.02 7.64
N VAL A 239 -1.54 -14.84 6.63
CA VAL A 239 -0.24 -15.46 6.33
C VAL A 239 0.02 -15.36 4.84
N HIS A 240 1.25 -15.03 4.46
CA HIS A 240 1.70 -15.01 3.08
C HIS A 240 3.14 -15.50 2.93
N GLY A 241 3.47 -16.02 1.76
CA GLY A 241 4.78 -16.53 1.41
C GLY A 241 4.93 -16.52 -0.11
N SER A 242 6.11 -16.19 -0.61
CA SER A 242 6.45 -16.24 -2.02
C SER A 242 7.92 -16.64 -2.19
N GLN A 243 8.19 -17.50 -3.15
CA GLN A 243 9.52 -17.87 -3.61
C GLN A 243 9.61 -17.55 -5.09
N HIS A 244 10.59 -16.74 -5.48
CA HIS A 244 10.89 -16.41 -6.86
C HIS A 244 12.32 -16.83 -7.17
N VAL A 245 12.52 -17.67 -8.18
CA VAL A 245 13.83 -18.11 -8.65
C VAL A 245 13.94 -17.72 -10.11
N ASP A 246 14.87 -16.83 -10.43
CA ASP A 246 15.24 -16.49 -11.80
C ASP A 246 16.60 -17.09 -12.14
N GLU A 247 16.65 -17.79 -13.26
CA GLU A 247 17.83 -18.38 -13.86
C GLU A 247 18.03 -17.70 -15.23
N TYR A 248 18.98 -16.77 -15.29
CA TYR A 248 19.32 -16.06 -16.53
C TYR A 248 20.45 -16.80 -17.25
N PRO A 249 20.23 -17.29 -18.48
CA PRO A 249 21.34 -17.68 -19.34
C PRO A 249 22.02 -16.41 -19.86
N ILE A 250 23.28 -16.18 -19.47
CA ILE A 250 24.09 -15.09 -20.01
C ILE A 250 25.00 -15.66 -21.11
N GLY A 251 24.63 -15.43 -22.37
CA GLY A 251 25.53 -15.57 -23.52
C GLY A 251 25.09 -16.56 -24.61
N VAL A 252 25.29 -16.16 -25.87
CA VAL A 252 25.22 -17.03 -27.06
C VAL A 252 26.68 -17.35 -27.44
N GLY A 253 27.19 -18.55 -27.08
CA GLY A 253 28.57 -19.01 -27.32
C GLY A 253 29.03 -20.09 -26.32
N GLU A 254 30.16 -20.77 -26.58
CA GLU A 254 30.67 -22.01 -25.91
C GLU A 254 30.92 -21.95 -24.38
N GLU A 255 30.57 -20.86 -23.69
CA GLU A 255 30.55 -20.79 -22.23
C GLU A 255 29.18 -20.31 -21.75
N GLU A 256 28.28 -21.26 -21.46
CA GLU A 256 27.01 -20.95 -20.78
C GLU A 256 27.32 -20.42 -19.37
N ARG A 257 27.00 -19.14 -19.15
CA ARG A 257 27.01 -18.52 -17.82
C ARG A 257 25.60 -18.57 -17.25
N GLN A 258 25.49 -18.98 -16.00
CA GLN A 258 24.23 -18.97 -15.25
C GLN A 258 24.33 -17.94 -14.14
N GLU A 259 23.45 -16.95 -14.17
CA GLU A 259 23.16 -16.09 -13.03
C GLU A 259 21.87 -16.61 -12.39
N LYS A 260 21.95 -17.05 -11.14
CA LYS A 260 20.79 -17.50 -10.38
C LYS A 260 20.48 -16.47 -9.30
N ARG A 261 19.25 -15.96 -9.33
CA ARG A 261 18.72 -15.07 -8.30
C ARG A 261 17.53 -15.72 -7.64
N GLU A 262 17.62 -15.98 -6.35
CA GLU A 262 16.55 -16.58 -5.55
C GLU A 262 16.08 -15.60 -4.49
N ARG A 263 14.80 -15.23 -4.53
CA ARG A 263 14.14 -14.36 -3.56
C ARG A 263 13.04 -15.14 -2.83
N LEU A 264 13.25 -15.35 -1.55
CA LEU A 264 12.26 -15.89 -0.61
C LEU A 264 11.67 -14.73 0.18
N GLN A 265 10.35 -14.65 0.27
CA GLN A 265 9.65 -13.67 1.11
C GLN A 265 8.51 -14.38 1.82
N GLY A 266 8.28 -14.07 3.08
CA GLY A 266 7.13 -14.60 3.80
C GLY A 266 6.87 -13.82 5.06
N GLY A 267 5.65 -13.93 5.56
CA GLY A 267 5.22 -13.19 6.72
C GLY A 267 3.78 -13.48 7.10
N GLY A 268 3.32 -12.77 8.11
CA GLY A 268 1.96 -12.84 8.59
C GLY A 268 1.63 -11.70 9.52
N GLU A 269 0.34 -11.50 9.69
CA GLU A 269 -0.26 -10.50 10.55
C GLU A 269 -1.30 -11.18 11.44
N VAL A 270 -1.28 -10.89 12.74
CA VAL A 270 -2.29 -11.34 13.70
C VAL A 270 -2.96 -10.09 14.23
N SER A 271 -4.26 -9.92 14.00
CA SER A 271 -5.05 -8.86 14.60
C SER A 271 -6.10 -9.41 15.57
N CYS A 272 -6.33 -8.66 16.65
CA CYS A 272 -7.33 -8.94 17.66
C CYS A 272 -8.03 -7.63 18.03
N ASN A 273 -9.33 -7.57 17.80
CA ASN A 273 -10.17 -6.43 18.16
C ASN A 273 -11.17 -6.85 19.23
N VAL A 274 -11.26 -6.07 20.30
CA VAL A 274 -12.20 -6.29 21.39
C VAL A 274 -13.04 -5.03 21.61
N ALA A 275 -14.33 -5.12 21.31
CA ALA A 275 -15.30 -4.05 21.42
C ALA A 275 -16.26 -4.31 22.60
N TRP A 276 -15.94 -3.79 23.78
CA TRP A 276 -16.88 -3.76 24.92
C TRP A 276 -17.95 -2.70 24.67
N PRO A 277 -19.21 -2.93 25.10
CA PRO A 277 -20.42 -2.25 24.63
C PRO A 277 -20.23 -0.76 24.33
N ARG A 278 -19.84 -0.49 23.06
CA ARG A 278 -19.64 0.80 22.38
C ARG A 278 -18.75 1.86 23.06
N LYS A 279 -18.10 1.55 24.18
CA LYS A 279 -17.31 2.53 24.95
C LYS A 279 -15.83 2.26 24.97
N LEU A 280 -15.41 1.00 24.85
CA LEU A 280 -14.00 0.64 24.92
C LEU A 280 -13.69 -0.29 23.75
N HIS A 281 -12.72 0.09 22.94
CA HIS A 281 -12.23 -0.69 21.81
C HIS A 281 -10.74 -0.91 21.99
N LEU A 282 -10.32 -2.16 22.13
CA LEU A 282 -8.92 -2.56 22.13
C LEU A 282 -8.61 -3.19 20.77
N SER A 283 -7.58 -2.71 20.09
CA SER A 283 -7.02 -3.37 18.91
C SER A 283 -5.57 -3.77 19.20
N LEU A 284 -5.21 -4.99 18.86
CA LEU A 284 -3.84 -5.51 18.93
C LEU A 284 -3.47 -6.06 17.56
N LEU A 285 -2.23 -5.82 17.15
CA LEU A 285 -1.69 -6.16 15.85
C LEU A 285 -0.27 -6.68 16.01
N GLY A 286 -0.02 -7.95 15.70
CA GLY A 286 1.30 -8.52 15.57
C GLY A 286 1.66 -8.71 14.11
N ARG A 287 2.88 -8.35 13.71
CA ARG A 287 3.40 -8.55 12.36
C ARG A 287 4.74 -9.26 12.43
N ALA A 288 4.96 -10.18 11.50
CA ALA A 288 6.25 -10.80 11.29
C ALA A 288 6.46 -10.97 9.78
N SER A 289 7.63 -10.61 9.28
CA SER A 289 8.01 -10.87 7.89
C SER A 289 9.50 -11.14 7.77
N ARG A 290 9.88 -11.86 6.73
CA ARG A 290 11.25 -12.24 6.42
C ARG A 290 11.40 -12.27 4.91
N THR A 291 12.43 -11.60 4.41
CA THR A 291 12.84 -11.62 3.02
C THR A 291 14.29 -12.08 2.97
N ARG A 292 14.59 -13.03 2.09
CA ARG A 292 15.94 -13.48 1.80
C ARG A 292 16.16 -13.40 0.31
N THR A 293 17.28 -12.82 -0.11
CA THR A 293 17.70 -12.73 -1.50
C THR A 293 19.10 -13.33 -1.60
N ASP A 294 19.21 -14.40 -2.38
CA ASP A 294 20.47 -15.07 -2.69
C ASP A 294 20.82 -14.74 -4.15
N PHE A 295 22.07 -14.35 -4.39
CA PHE A 295 22.62 -14.07 -5.71
C PHE A 295 23.84 -14.96 -5.95
N GLU A 296 23.81 -15.74 -7.02
CA GLU A 296 24.96 -16.53 -7.49
C GLU A 296 25.35 -16.09 -8.91
N GLY A 297 26.51 -15.47 -9.04
CA GLY A 297 27.11 -15.10 -10.33
C GLY A 297 28.46 -15.79 -10.55
N ARG A 298 28.60 -16.57 -11.63
CA ARG A 298 29.89 -17.11 -12.09
C ARG A 298 30.41 -16.31 -13.28
N THR A 299 31.48 -15.54 -13.08
CA THR A 299 32.32 -15.03 -14.18
C THR A 299 33.70 -15.68 -14.13
N ALA A 300 34.38 -15.79 -15.29
CA ALA A 300 35.70 -16.40 -15.42
C ALA A 300 36.82 -15.71 -14.62
N SER A 301 36.55 -14.55 -14.01
CA SER A 301 37.53 -13.80 -13.20
C SER A 301 37.02 -13.35 -11.82
N LEU A 302 35.73 -13.42 -11.52
CA LEU A 302 35.13 -13.07 -10.22
C LEU A 302 33.90 -13.97 -9.97
N SER A 303 34.02 -14.94 -9.06
CA SER A 303 32.88 -15.60 -8.45
C SER A 303 32.43 -14.76 -7.26
N GLY A 304 31.19 -14.27 -7.30
CA GLY A 304 30.58 -13.56 -6.19
C GLY A 304 29.24 -14.22 -5.84
N SER A 305 29.11 -14.68 -4.59
CA SER A 305 27.82 -15.02 -3.98
C SER A 305 27.49 -13.95 -2.95
N GLY A 306 26.30 -13.38 -3.03
CA GLY A 306 25.80 -12.41 -2.06
C GLY A 306 24.46 -12.86 -1.52
N ASP A 307 24.35 -12.95 -0.19
CA ASP A 307 23.12 -13.29 0.51
C ASP A 307 22.71 -12.08 1.35
N ARG A 308 21.49 -11.56 1.14
CA ARG A 308 20.87 -10.56 2.00
C ARG A 308 19.62 -11.12 2.62
N GLU A 309 19.53 -11.00 3.94
CA GLU A 309 18.35 -11.32 4.71
C GLU A 309 17.82 -10.07 5.40
N THR A 310 16.51 -9.89 5.40
CA THR A 310 15.84 -8.82 6.14
C THR A 310 14.65 -9.43 6.88
N SER A 311 14.56 -9.21 8.19
CA SER A 311 13.44 -9.67 9.01
C SER A 311 12.83 -8.51 9.77
N LEU A 312 11.50 -8.47 9.85
CA LEU A 312 10.75 -7.42 10.53
C LEU A 312 9.75 -8.09 11.45
N ASN A 313 9.77 -7.73 12.73
CA ASN A 313 8.84 -8.24 13.73
C ASN A 313 8.31 -7.08 14.56
N GLY A 314 7.00 -6.97 14.71
CA GLY A 314 6.41 -5.87 15.45
C GLY A 314 5.10 -6.24 16.14
N ILE A 315 4.80 -5.51 17.21
CA ILE A 315 3.52 -5.56 17.92
C ILE A 315 3.06 -4.12 18.13
N GLN A 316 1.83 -3.84 17.73
CA GLN A 316 1.16 -2.56 17.93
C GLN A 316 -0.18 -2.80 18.62
N GLY A 317 -0.58 -1.87 19.47
CA GLY A 317 -1.83 -1.93 20.20
C GLY A 317 -2.43 -0.54 20.35
N ALA A 318 -3.76 -0.44 20.29
CA ALA A 318 -4.47 0.79 20.57
C ALA A 318 -5.68 0.53 21.47
N LEU A 319 -5.92 1.43 22.40
CA LEU A 319 -7.06 1.44 23.31
C LEU A 319 -7.85 2.73 23.10
N ALA A 320 -9.01 2.63 22.47
CA ALA A 320 -9.94 3.74 22.30
C ALA A 320 -11.05 3.69 23.34
N TYR A 321 -11.28 4.80 24.03
CA TYR A 321 -12.31 4.97 25.05
C TYR A 321 -13.23 6.14 24.72
N ARG A 322 -14.52 5.85 24.57
CA ARG A 322 -15.61 6.80 24.25
C ARG A 322 -16.78 6.60 25.21
N PRO A 323 -16.75 7.18 26.43
CA PRO A 323 -17.83 6.99 27.40
C PRO A 323 -19.17 7.62 26.97
N GLY A 324 -19.14 8.52 25.98
CA GLY A 324 -20.27 9.17 25.31
C GLY A 324 -19.75 10.07 24.18
N ASP A 325 -20.57 10.98 23.67
CA ASP A 325 -20.23 11.78 22.47
C ASP A 325 -19.25 12.94 22.74
N ARG A 326 -19.01 13.24 24.01
CA ARG A 326 -18.21 14.39 24.45
C ARG A 326 -16.73 14.09 24.62
N LEU A 327 -16.33 12.84 24.84
CA LEU A 327 -14.94 12.50 25.12
C LEU A 327 -14.54 11.32 24.24
N ALA A 328 -13.47 11.49 23.49
CA ALA A 328 -12.77 10.41 22.81
C ALA A 328 -11.32 10.41 23.27
N LEU A 329 -10.87 9.29 23.83
CA LEU A 329 -9.48 9.04 24.17
C LEU A 329 -8.98 7.86 23.34
N GLU A 330 -7.74 7.91 22.89
CA GLU A 330 -7.06 6.82 22.22
C GLU A 330 -5.60 6.78 22.68
N ILE A 331 -5.16 5.64 23.17
CA ILE A 331 -3.75 5.39 23.52
C ILE A 331 -3.22 4.32 22.60
N SER A 332 -2.11 4.59 21.91
CA SER A 332 -1.45 3.63 21.03
C SER A 332 -0.03 3.34 21.52
N LEU A 333 0.39 2.08 21.45
CA LEU A 333 1.75 1.64 21.76
C LEU A 333 2.21 0.70 20.65
N GLY A 334 3.48 0.80 20.28
CA GLY A 334 4.07 -0.01 19.22
C GLY A 334 5.53 -0.30 19.49
N THR A 335 5.96 -1.51 19.12
CA THR A 335 7.37 -1.87 19.03
C THR A 335 7.58 -2.66 17.75
N GLU A 336 8.68 -2.39 17.08
CA GLU A 336 9.09 -3.04 15.85
C GLU A 336 10.60 -3.22 15.88
N ARG A 337 11.06 -4.34 15.32
CA ARG A 337 12.46 -4.65 15.14
C ARG A 337 12.68 -5.08 13.70
N GLU A 338 13.54 -4.39 13.00
CA GLU A 338 14.03 -4.75 11.67
C GLU A 338 15.49 -5.17 11.78
N VAL A 339 15.84 -6.31 11.20
CA VAL A 339 17.21 -6.80 11.13
C VAL A 339 17.56 -7.05 9.68
N ALA A 340 18.57 -6.34 9.18
CA ALA A 340 19.22 -6.57 7.91
C ALA A 340 20.58 -7.26 8.13
N ASP A 341 20.76 -8.42 7.51
CA ASP A 341 21.95 -9.25 7.59
C ASP A 341 22.43 -9.53 6.15
N PHE A 342 23.51 -8.89 5.76
CA PHE A 342 24.27 -9.19 4.57
C PHE A 342 25.35 -10.19 5.01
N ARG A 343 25.15 -11.47 4.72
CA ARG A 343 25.97 -12.59 5.25
C ARG A 343 27.44 -12.61 4.78
N ASP A 344 27.96 -11.47 4.34
CA ASP A 344 29.37 -11.14 4.28
C ASP A 344 29.85 -10.72 5.68
N PRO A 345 30.77 -11.46 6.32
CA PRO A 345 31.28 -11.14 7.65
C PRO A 345 32.00 -9.78 7.74
N ASN A 346 32.25 -9.10 6.62
CA ASN A 346 32.82 -7.76 6.55
C ASN A 346 31.83 -6.68 6.08
N SER A 347 30.54 -7.00 5.95
CA SER A 347 29.54 -6.01 5.51
C SER A 347 29.44 -4.85 6.51
N PRO A 348 29.59 -3.58 6.08
CA PRO A 348 29.29 -2.40 6.88
C PRO A 348 27.80 -2.15 7.06
N ASP A 349 26.95 -2.86 6.31
CA ASP A 349 25.53 -2.56 6.16
C ASP A 349 24.62 -3.46 7.02
N ASP A 350 25.19 -4.34 7.85
CA ASP A 350 24.43 -5.16 8.80
C ASP A 350 23.82 -4.29 9.90
N GLU A 351 22.50 -4.20 9.92
CA GLU A 351 21.77 -3.25 10.76
C GLU A 351 20.66 -3.97 11.57
N ASP A 352 20.61 -3.70 12.87
CA ASP A 352 19.53 -4.07 13.78
C ASP A 352 18.86 -2.79 14.27
N GLN A 353 17.70 -2.48 13.70
CA GLN A 353 16.91 -1.32 14.01
C GLN A 353 15.76 -1.69 14.96
N TRP A 354 15.61 -0.94 16.03
CA TRP A 354 14.46 -1.01 16.94
C TRP A 354 13.66 0.28 16.89
N SER A 355 12.38 0.18 16.55
CA SER A 355 11.45 1.31 16.56
C SER A 355 10.41 1.11 17.66
N ARG A 356 10.25 2.07 18.56
CA ARG A 356 9.25 2.07 19.64
C ARG A 356 8.41 3.32 19.54
N SER A 357 7.10 3.19 19.57
CA SER A 357 6.19 4.33 19.44
C SER A 357 5.13 4.34 20.53
N GLY A 358 4.79 5.53 21.02
CA GLY A 358 3.67 5.77 21.91
C GLY A 358 2.82 6.93 21.40
N GLY A 359 1.52 6.87 21.62
CA GLY A 359 0.59 7.91 21.20
C GLY A 359 -0.56 8.07 22.18
N LEU A 360 -1.01 9.31 22.34
CA LEU A 360 -2.21 9.68 23.06
C LEU A 360 -2.97 10.69 22.19
N THR A 361 -4.20 10.38 21.85
CA THR A 361 -5.14 11.34 21.27
C THR A 361 -6.30 11.51 22.23
N ALA A 362 -6.67 12.75 22.51
CA ALA A 362 -7.79 13.10 23.37
C ALA A 362 -8.60 14.21 22.70
N GLU A 363 -9.92 14.04 22.58
CA GLU A 363 -10.83 15.08 22.10
C GLU A 363 -11.95 15.26 23.12
N TYR A 364 -12.17 16.49 23.55
CA TYR A 364 -13.28 16.88 24.42
C TYR A 364 -14.19 17.89 23.72
N ARG A 365 -15.47 17.53 23.56
CA ARG A 365 -16.54 18.37 23.02
C ARG A 365 -17.43 18.85 24.16
N PHE A 366 -17.48 20.15 24.39
CA PHE A 366 -18.23 20.77 25.49
C PHE A 366 -19.41 21.63 25.01
N GLY A 367 -19.76 21.54 23.72
CA GLY A 367 -20.93 22.19 23.14
C GLY A 367 -21.00 21.93 21.64
N GLU A 368 -22.05 22.44 21.01
CA GLU A 368 -22.19 22.37 19.55
C GLU A 368 -21.05 23.13 18.87
N GLY A 369 -20.28 22.43 18.03
CA GLY A 369 -19.12 22.99 17.33
C GLY A 369 -17.91 23.38 18.21
N ARG A 370 -17.97 23.17 19.53
CA ARG A 370 -16.89 23.51 20.47
C ARG A 370 -16.08 22.27 20.86
N SER A 371 -14.79 22.27 20.57
CA SER A 371 -13.90 21.17 20.92
C SER A 371 -12.49 21.63 21.28
N VAL A 372 -11.84 20.81 22.09
CA VAL A 372 -10.39 20.83 22.34
C VAL A 372 -9.88 19.43 22.00
N ALA A 373 -8.88 19.33 21.15
CA ALA A 373 -8.17 18.09 20.89
C ALA A 373 -6.71 18.21 21.30
N PHE A 374 -6.15 17.12 21.79
CA PHE A 374 -4.78 16.98 22.23
C PHE A 374 -4.21 15.72 21.59
N VAL A 375 -3.05 15.83 20.97
CA VAL A 375 -2.32 14.74 20.35
C VAL A 375 -0.91 14.77 20.90
N HIS A 376 -0.44 13.65 21.43
CA HIS A 376 0.93 13.45 21.84
C HIS A 376 1.44 12.17 21.17
N ARG A 377 2.59 12.23 20.52
CA ARG A 377 3.27 11.09 19.88
C ARG A 377 4.73 11.09 20.28
N LEU A 378 5.25 9.91 20.55
CA LEU A 378 6.65 9.65 20.86
C LEU A 378 7.11 8.50 19.96
N SER A 379 8.28 8.61 19.35
CA SER A 379 8.94 7.50 18.65
C SER A 379 10.43 7.48 18.96
N LEU A 380 10.98 6.32 19.28
CA LEU A 380 12.40 6.08 19.46
C LEU A 380 12.86 5.07 18.42
N ASP A 381 13.79 5.48 17.56
CA ASP A 381 14.46 4.61 16.60
C ASP A 381 15.92 4.42 17.02
N SER A 382 16.31 3.18 17.32
CA SER A 382 17.67 2.80 17.70
C SER A 382 18.29 1.98 16.58
N HIS A 383 19.43 2.43 16.06
CA HIS A 383 20.17 1.77 14.99
C HIS A 383 21.48 1.19 15.51
N TYR A 384 21.61 -0.14 15.46
CA TYR A 384 22.82 -0.87 15.84
C TYR A 384 23.42 -1.54 14.62
N PHE A 385 24.74 -1.50 14.48
CA PHE A 385 25.44 -2.15 13.37
C PHE A 385 26.31 -3.29 13.91
N ALA A 386 26.04 -4.51 13.47
CA ALA A 386 26.74 -5.69 13.96
C ALA A 386 28.07 -5.87 13.21
N HIS A 387 29.17 -6.01 13.94
CA HIS A 387 30.46 -6.45 13.37
C HIS A 387 31.06 -7.59 14.19
N PRO A 388 31.07 -8.82 13.66
CA PRO A 388 31.72 -9.96 14.32
C PRO A 388 33.25 -10.01 14.09
N ALA A 389 33.82 -9.24 13.16
CA ALA A 389 35.25 -9.27 12.85
C ALA A 389 36.04 -8.16 13.56
N ALA A 390 37.02 -8.53 14.38
CA ALA A 390 37.89 -7.61 15.16
C ALA A 390 38.77 -6.65 14.32
N GLN A 391 38.70 -6.70 12.99
CA GLN A 391 39.57 -5.94 12.08
C GLN A 391 38.86 -4.78 11.35
N VAL A 392 37.53 -4.68 11.43
CA VAL A 392 36.76 -3.55 10.88
C VAL A 392 36.33 -2.66 12.05
N PRO A 393 36.66 -1.34 12.04
CA PRO A 393 36.15 -0.43 13.06
C PRO A 393 34.63 -0.53 13.11
N ARG A 394 34.06 -0.67 14.33
CA ARG A 394 32.60 -0.66 14.49
C ARG A 394 32.02 0.60 13.85
N SER A 395 30.89 0.47 13.15
CA SER A 395 30.26 1.56 12.42
C SER A 395 30.11 2.82 13.28
N LEU A 396 30.47 3.96 12.69
CA LEU A 396 30.29 5.28 13.30
C LEU A 396 28.83 5.76 13.21
N ASP A 397 27.97 5.01 12.52
CA ASP A 397 26.58 5.36 12.23
C ASP A 397 25.56 4.83 13.27
N GLU A 398 26.03 4.12 14.31
CA GLU A 398 25.23 3.75 15.49
C GLU A 398 24.63 5.00 16.13
N ARG A 399 23.29 5.05 16.20
CA ARG A 399 22.56 6.23 16.63
C ARG A 399 21.20 5.90 17.22
N ASP A 400 20.75 6.75 18.13
CA ASP A 400 19.38 6.79 18.61
C ASP A 400 18.71 8.08 18.12
N VAL A 401 17.45 7.98 17.68
CA VAL A 401 16.62 9.12 17.28
C VAL A 401 15.32 9.10 18.06
N LEU A 402 15.16 10.06 18.96
CA LEU A 402 13.92 10.28 19.71
C LEU A 402 13.14 11.42 19.06
N ARG A 403 11.90 11.16 18.64
CA ARG A 403 10.98 12.17 18.13
C ARG A 403 9.76 12.30 19.02
N THR A 404 9.42 13.52 19.37
CA THR A 404 8.23 13.86 20.15
C THR A 404 7.40 14.88 19.39
N VAL A 405 6.09 14.66 19.30
CA VAL A 405 5.13 15.63 18.74
C VAL A 405 4.00 15.80 19.73
N THR A 406 3.79 17.02 20.20
CA THR A 406 2.67 17.39 21.08
C THR A 406 1.89 18.52 20.43
N GLU A 407 0.59 18.36 20.27
CA GLU A 407 -0.27 19.34 19.64
C GLU A 407 -1.58 19.47 20.43
N ALA A 408 -2.00 20.70 20.70
CA ALA A 408 -3.30 21.02 21.27
C ALA A 408 -4.04 21.94 20.30
N THR A 409 -5.20 21.52 19.81
CA THR A 409 -6.05 22.28 18.90
C THR A 409 -7.38 22.61 19.55
N THR A 410 -7.94 23.76 19.20
CA THR A 410 -9.24 24.22 19.70
C THR A 410 -10.09 24.75 18.55
N ARG A 411 -11.40 24.54 18.65
CA ARG A 411 -12.39 25.17 17.79
C ARG A 411 -13.50 25.75 18.66
N LEU A 412 -13.69 27.05 18.56
CA LEU A 412 -14.59 27.83 19.42
C LEU A 412 -15.50 28.72 18.55
N PRO A 413 -16.71 28.26 18.18
CA PRO A 413 -17.76 29.15 17.71
C PRO A 413 -18.17 30.09 18.86
N LEU A 414 -17.74 31.35 18.74
CA LEU A 414 -18.08 32.41 19.69
C LEU A 414 -19.52 32.90 19.47
N SER A 415 -19.95 32.94 18.20
CA SER A 415 -21.32 33.27 17.77
C SER A 415 -21.66 32.49 16.48
N GLN A 416 -22.87 32.64 15.95
CA GLN A 416 -23.26 32.06 14.65
C GLN A 416 -22.36 32.53 13.48
N ASN A 417 -21.76 33.71 13.64
CA ASN A 417 -21.02 34.41 12.60
C ASN A 417 -19.52 34.51 12.92
N THR A 418 -19.04 33.93 14.03
CA THR A 418 -17.65 34.08 14.46
C THR A 418 -17.10 32.78 15.02
N THR A 419 -16.02 32.28 14.41
CA THR A 419 -15.30 31.10 14.88
C THR A 419 -13.84 31.46 15.13
N ILE A 420 -13.32 31.01 16.26
CA ILE A 420 -11.89 31.05 16.56
C ILE A 420 -11.36 29.63 16.61
N GLY A 421 -10.27 29.37 15.89
CA GLY A 421 -9.43 28.19 16.05
C GLY A 421 -8.05 28.59 16.57
N ALA A 422 -7.45 27.74 17.36
CA ALA A 422 -6.04 27.88 17.76
C ALA A 422 -5.38 26.51 17.90
N ALA A 423 -4.11 26.43 17.53
CA ALA A 423 -3.26 25.27 17.71
C ALA A 423 -1.95 25.68 18.39
N LEU A 424 -1.50 24.88 19.34
CA LEU A 424 -0.16 24.95 19.91
C LEU A 424 0.52 23.61 19.63
N ALA A 425 1.66 23.62 18.96
CA ALA A 425 2.44 22.43 18.67
C ALA A 425 3.88 22.57 19.19
N HIS A 426 4.42 21.45 19.66
CA HIS A 426 5.81 21.28 20.01
C HIS A 426 6.32 20.01 19.33
N ARG A 427 7.36 20.12 18.52
CA ARG A 427 8.02 19.00 17.85
C ARG A 427 9.47 18.97 18.32
N SER A 428 9.96 17.83 18.73
CA SER A 428 11.33 17.65 19.20
C SER A 428 11.93 16.44 18.50
N GLU A 429 13.15 16.55 17.98
CA GLU A 429 13.96 15.46 17.45
C GLU A 429 15.34 15.52 18.10
N GLU A 430 15.66 14.51 18.91
CA GLU A 430 16.96 14.31 19.54
C GLU A 430 17.67 13.18 18.80
N LEU A 431 18.80 13.51 18.15
CA LEU A 431 19.68 12.58 17.46
C LEU A 431 20.97 12.44 18.27
N ILE A 432 21.25 11.23 18.75
CA ILE A 432 22.47 10.91 19.49
C ILE A 432 23.27 9.88 18.71
N TYR A 433 24.48 10.26 18.29
CA TYR A 433 25.48 9.28 17.85
C TYR A 433 26.14 8.63 19.07
N VAL A 434 26.13 7.30 19.11
CA VAL A 434 26.64 6.53 20.27
C VAL A 434 28.17 6.59 20.36
N ARG A 435 28.87 6.85 19.24
CA ARG A 435 30.33 6.91 19.18
C ARG A 435 30.88 8.33 19.23
N SER A 436 31.97 8.49 19.96
CA SER A 436 32.68 9.77 20.18
C SER A 436 33.11 10.47 18.90
N GLU A 437 33.46 9.73 17.85
CA GLU A 437 33.99 10.28 16.60
C GLU A 437 32.93 11.02 15.78
N ARG A 438 31.64 10.77 16.06
CA ARG A 438 30.51 11.48 15.45
C ARG A 438 29.62 12.20 16.47
N SER A 439 30.01 12.24 17.74
CA SER A 439 29.21 12.92 18.78
C SER A 439 29.04 14.41 18.49
N ALA A 440 30.00 15.06 17.80
CA ALA A 440 29.87 16.44 17.32
C ALA A 440 28.72 16.68 16.33
N ASN A 441 28.11 15.61 15.80
CA ASN A 441 26.93 15.68 14.94
C ASN A 441 25.63 15.31 15.67
N SER A 442 25.71 14.94 16.96
CA SER A 442 24.50 14.81 17.79
C SER A 442 23.81 16.17 17.86
N ARG A 443 22.48 16.16 17.76
CA ARG A 443 21.69 17.39 17.62
C ARG A 443 20.32 17.22 18.24
N ASP A 444 19.89 18.26 18.94
CA ASP A 444 18.52 18.45 19.38
C ASP A 444 17.86 19.51 18.48
N HIS A 445 16.72 19.16 17.92
CA HIS A 445 15.92 20.05 17.10
C HIS A 445 14.52 20.22 17.70
N ASP A 446 14.23 21.40 18.24
CA ASP A 446 12.94 21.72 18.84
C ASP A 446 12.22 22.81 18.05
N THR A 447 10.99 22.53 17.62
CA THR A 447 10.08 23.50 17.00
C THR A 447 8.90 23.75 17.92
N TYR A 448 8.73 25.00 18.33
CA TYR A 448 7.51 25.49 18.99
C TYR A 448 6.69 26.27 17.97
N GLU A 449 5.40 25.96 17.86
CA GLU A 449 4.51 26.59 16.89
C GLU A 449 3.18 26.95 17.56
N PHE A 450 2.74 28.18 17.36
CA PHE A 450 1.40 28.64 17.72
C PHE A 450 0.72 29.16 16.46
N THR A 451 -0.46 28.63 16.15
CA THR A 451 -1.31 29.15 15.08
C THR A 451 -2.69 29.49 15.61
N SER A 452 -3.30 30.54 15.06
CA SER A 452 -4.69 30.89 15.34
C SER A 452 -5.37 31.41 14.10
N ARG A 453 -6.64 31.05 13.91
CA ARG A 453 -7.49 31.56 12.84
C ARG A 453 -8.77 32.12 13.42
N VAL A 454 -9.10 33.35 13.02
CA VAL A 454 -10.38 33.99 13.30
C VAL A 454 -11.15 34.08 11.99
N GLU A 455 -12.37 33.58 11.99
CA GLU A 455 -13.29 33.67 10.86
C GLU A 455 -14.54 34.44 11.28
N LEU A 456 -14.92 35.43 10.48
CA LEU A 456 -16.07 36.32 10.71
C LEU A 456 -16.94 36.36 9.44
N ILE A 457 -18.19 35.91 9.56
CA ILE A 457 -19.20 35.84 8.49
C ILE A 457 -20.44 36.63 8.94
N PRO A 458 -20.41 37.96 8.95
CA PRO A 458 -21.52 38.78 9.43
C PRO A 458 -22.76 38.71 8.51
N SER A 459 -22.58 38.30 7.25
CA SER A 459 -23.66 38.05 6.28
C SER A 459 -23.20 37.05 5.22
N THR A 460 -24.12 36.52 4.42
CA THR A 460 -23.79 35.64 3.28
C THR A 460 -22.96 36.34 2.19
N MET A 461 -22.87 37.67 2.22
CA MET A 461 -22.14 38.47 1.23
C MET A 461 -20.73 38.87 1.69
N PHE A 462 -20.35 38.57 2.94
CA PHE A 462 -19.06 39.01 3.47
C PHE A 462 -18.43 37.90 4.31
N ILE A 463 -17.19 37.57 4.00
CA ILE A 463 -16.38 36.60 4.74
C ILE A 463 -15.03 37.27 5.01
N PHE A 464 -14.60 37.24 6.26
CA PHE A 464 -13.29 37.69 6.69
C PHE A 464 -12.59 36.55 7.43
N GLY A 465 -11.39 36.22 7.01
CA GLY A 465 -10.49 35.29 7.67
C GLY A 465 -9.18 35.99 8.04
N GLN A 466 -8.65 35.69 9.22
CA GLN A 466 -7.31 36.10 9.59
C GLN A 466 -6.60 34.98 10.35
N SER A 467 -5.42 34.60 9.86
CA SER A 467 -4.55 33.61 10.47
C SER A 467 -3.31 34.30 11.05
N TYR A 468 -2.88 33.86 12.23
CA TYR A 468 -1.65 34.24 12.88
C TYR A 468 -0.82 32.98 13.09
N GLY A 469 0.48 33.03 12.80
CA GLY A 469 1.43 31.96 13.08
C GLY A 469 2.67 32.52 13.76
N LEU A 470 3.14 31.84 14.80
CA LEU A 470 4.40 32.10 15.47
C LEU A 470 5.15 30.77 15.58
N SER A 471 6.35 30.68 15.03
CA SER A 471 7.23 29.53 15.21
C SER A 471 8.60 29.92 15.74
N ALA A 472 9.23 29.00 16.46
CA ALA A 472 10.62 29.09 16.89
C ALA A 472 11.27 27.72 16.76
N ASP A 473 12.26 27.62 15.87
CA ASP A 473 13.00 26.43 15.50
C ASP A 473 14.41 26.50 16.09
N TYR A 474 14.66 25.68 17.11
CA TYR A 474 15.94 25.55 17.79
C TYR A 474 16.72 24.38 17.20
N ASN A 475 18.00 24.60 16.91
CA ASN A 475 18.96 23.56 16.55
C ASN A 475 20.15 23.68 17.50
N VAL A 476 20.31 22.70 18.39
CA VAL A 476 21.35 22.67 19.42
C VAL A 476 22.25 21.47 19.16
N TYR A 477 23.56 21.69 19.12
CA TYR A 477 24.61 20.70 18.96
C TYR A 477 25.37 20.61 20.29
N PRO A 478 25.10 19.61 21.15
CA PRO A 478 25.63 19.57 22.52
C PRO A 478 27.16 19.55 22.64
N PHE A 479 27.88 19.31 21.54
CA PHE A 479 29.34 19.21 21.49
C PHE A 479 29.98 20.25 20.53
N ASP A 480 29.20 21.14 19.93
CA ASP A 480 29.67 22.15 18.96
C ASP A 480 28.74 23.38 18.93
N ASP A 481 28.89 24.25 19.95
CA ASP A 481 27.99 25.40 20.15
C ASP A 481 28.01 26.42 19.00
N ASP A 482 29.08 26.47 18.19
CA ASP A 482 29.19 27.37 17.04
C ASP A 482 28.16 27.02 15.94
N LYS A 483 27.65 25.79 15.94
CA LYS A 483 26.58 25.33 15.05
C LYS A 483 25.18 25.59 15.61
N ASN A 484 25.03 26.03 16.85
CA ASN A 484 23.71 26.30 17.44
C ASN A 484 23.02 27.43 16.69
N ARG A 485 21.77 27.21 16.29
CA ARG A 485 20.97 28.16 15.52
C ARG A 485 19.54 28.20 16.00
N VAL A 486 18.94 29.39 15.92
CA VAL A 486 17.51 29.56 16.13
C VAL A 486 16.92 30.42 15.03
N ILE A 487 15.80 29.96 14.50
CA ILE A 487 15.00 30.66 13.49
C ILE A 487 13.64 30.92 14.12
N ARG A 488 13.15 32.16 14.06
CA ARG A 488 11.82 32.51 14.56
C ARG A 488 11.03 33.17 13.45
N THR A 489 9.80 32.71 13.26
CA THR A 489 8.95 33.19 12.17
C THR A 489 7.61 33.65 12.72
N LEU A 490 7.20 34.84 12.29
CA LEU A 490 5.87 35.40 12.51
C LEU A 490 5.17 35.48 11.16
N THR A 491 4.00 34.87 11.04
CA THR A 491 3.14 34.98 9.88
C THR A 491 1.80 35.60 10.25
N VAL A 492 1.29 36.48 9.38
CA VAL A 492 -0.06 37.04 9.47
C VAL A 492 -0.66 36.97 8.08
N GLU A 493 -1.74 36.22 7.94
CA GLU A 493 -2.50 36.10 6.70
C GLU A 493 -3.90 36.65 6.92
N SER A 494 -4.43 37.39 5.95
CA SER A 494 -5.76 37.95 6.02
C SER A 494 -6.43 37.77 4.66
N ASP A 495 -7.67 37.29 4.68
CA ASP A 495 -8.49 37.07 3.51
C ASP A 495 -9.85 37.74 3.71
N VAL A 496 -10.29 38.50 2.71
CA VAL A 496 -11.58 39.17 2.70
C VAL A 496 -12.27 38.82 1.39
N ALA A 497 -13.46 38.25 1.46
CA ALA A 497 -14.30 37.98 0.31
C ALA A 497 -15.63 38.72 0.46
N VAL A 498 -16.02 39.47 -0.57
CA VAL A 498 -17.26 40.26 -0.59
C VAL A 498 -18.03 39.96 -1.87
N ALA A 499 -19.24 39.44 -1.75
CA ALA A 499 -20.19 39.35 -2.85
C ALA A 499 -20.86 40.71 -3.04
N LEU A 500 -20.42 41.45 -4.07
CA LEU A 500 -20.99 42.75 -4.42
C LEU A 500 -22.35 42.59 -5.13
N SER A 501 -22.54 41.47 -5.83
CA SER A 501 -23.82 41.02 -6.39
C SER A 501 -23.77 39.50 -6.64
N GLN A 502 -24.85 38.91 -7.18
CA GLN A 502 -24.85 37.50 -7.60
C GLN A 502 -23.84 37.19 -8.72
N GLN A 503 -23.39 38.22 -9.45
CA GLN A 503 -22.50 38.11 -10.60
C GLN A 503 -21.11 38.68 -10.33
N LEU A 504 -20.89 39.32 -9.17
CA LEU A 504 -19.67 40.07 -8.90
C LEU A 504 -19.16 39.80 -7.49
N GLY A 505 -17.94 39.27 -7.38
CA GLY A 505 -17.25 39.00 -6.13
C GLY A 505 -15.90 39.72 -6.07
N LEU A 506 -15.55 40.30 -4.94
CA LEU A 506 -14.23 40.87 -4.67
C LEU A 506 -13.52 40.02 -3.63
N LYS A 507 -12.27 39.65 -3.88
CA LYS A 507 -11.40 38.99 -2.92
C LYS A 507 -10.12 39.79 -2.72
N VAL A 508 -9.78 40.07 -1.48
CA VAL A 508 -8.52 40.73 -1.08
C VAL A 508 -7.77 39.80 -0.14
N GLU A 509 -6.49 39.60 -0.41
CA GLU A 509 -5.59 38.77 0.38
C GLU A 509 -4.39 39.60 0.80
N HIS A 510 -3.94 39.43 2.04
CA HIS A 510 -2.72 40.04 2.56
C HIS A 510 -1.94 38.98 3.33
N GLY A 511 -0.62 38.96 3.14
CA GLY A 511 0.30 38.12 3.89
C GLY A 511 1.50 38.92 4.36
N LEU A 512 1.86 38.76 5.61
CA LEU A 512 3.10 39.26 6.20
C LEU A 512 3.84 38.08 6.80
N GLU A 513 5.12 37.96 6.47
CA GLU A 513 6.03 37.01 7.08
C GLU A 513 7.26 37.80 7.56
N ARG A 514 7.65 37.56 8.80
CA ARG A 514 8.88 38.09 9.38
C ARG A 514 9.63 36.92 10.00
N GLU A 515 10.81 36.67 9.49
CA GLU A 515 11.71 35.64 9.97
C GLU A 515 12.97 36.30 10.50
N ASP A 516 13.48 35.84 11.62
CA ASP A 516 14.82 36.17 12.08
C ASP A 516 15.62 34.92 12.43
N GLN A 517 16.92 35.00 12.21
CA GLN A 517 17.86 33.93 12.48
C GLN A 517 18.98 34.45 13.37
N GLY A 518 19.53 33.57 14.22
CA GLY A 518 20.62 33.91 15.10
C GLY A 518 21.27 32.71 15.80
N ARG A 519 22.22 33.00 16.69
CA ARG A 519 22.90 32.06 17.59
C ARG A 519 22.54 32.34 19.06
N TYR A 520 22.92 31.42 19.95
CA TYR A 520 22.87 31.59 21.40
C TYR A 520 24.26 31.38 22.01
N PRO A 521 25.24 32.28 21.77
CA PRO A 521 26.53 32.17 22.43
C PRO A 521 26.42 32.41 23.93
N GLU A 522 27.31 31.77 24.70
CA GLU A 522 27.55 32.13 26.08
C GLU A 522 28.21 33.51 26.17
N VAL A 523 27.67 34.37 27.02
CA VAL A 523 28.25 35.68 27.31
C VAL A 523 29.48 35.48 28.17
N ALA A 524 30.63 35.84 27.59
CA ALA A 524 31.94 35.70 28.20
C ALA A 524 31.97 36.18 29.67
N GLY A 525 32.33 35.27 30.58
CA GLY A 525 32.50 35.55 32.00
C GLY A 525 31.22 35.54 32.84
N THR A 526 30.05 35.20 32.27
CA THR A 526 28.76 35.17 33.00
C THR A 526 28.06 33.81 33.04
N GLY A 527 28.33 32.91 32.09
CA GLY A 527 27.56 31.66 31.95
C GLY A 527 26.17 31.84 31.31
N GLU A 528 25.74 33.06 30.99
CA GLU A 528 24.42 33.32 30.40
C GLU A 528 24.42 33.12 28.88
N LEU A 529 23.49 32.34 28.35
CA LEU A 529 23.24 32.28 26.90
C LEU A 529 22.40 33.49 26.46
N ARG A 530 22.84 34.23 25.45
CA ARG A 530 22.08 35.36 24.88
C ARG A 530 21.86 35.19 23.39
N TYR A 531 20.65 35.53 22.95
CA TYR A 531 20.32 35.48 21.54
C TYR A 531 21.03 36.59 20.76
N GLU A 532 21.81 36.19 19.77
CA GLU A 532 22.52 37.07 18.83
C GLU A 532 21.89 36.90 17.44
N ARG A 533 21.17 37.93 16.96
CA ARG A 533 20.52 37.91 15.65
C ARG A 533 21.55 38.21 14.57
N ASP A 534 21.62 37.40 13.51
CA ASP A 534 22.53 37.64 12.38
C ASP A 534 21.80 38.00 11.08
N GLN A 535 20.54 37.59 10.94
CA GLN A 535 19.74 37.88 9.75
C GLN A 535 18.28 38.17 10.09
N GLU A 536 17.66 39.04 9.29
CA GLU A 536 16.21 39.28 9.30
C GLU A 536 15.67 39.24 7.86
N LEU A 537 14.57 38.53 7.67
CA LEU A 537 13.82 38.44 6.43
C LEU A 537 12.40 38.96 6.68
N ARG A 538 11.91 39.80 5.78
CA ARG A 538 10.54 40.29 5.77
C ARG A 538 9.94 40.08 4.40
N ARG A 539 8.80 39.40 4.33
CA ARG A 539 7.99 39.27 3.11
C ARG A 539 6.62 39.87 3.33
N GLN A 540 6.16 40.65 2.36
CA GLN A 540 4.81 41.19 2.36
C GLN A 540 4.16 40.93 1.01
N ARG A 541 2.96 40.36 1.02
CA ARG A 541 2.17 40.10 -0.17
C ARG A 541 0.78 40.72 -0.06
N VAL A 542 0.28 41.23 -1.17
CA VAL A 542 -1.09 41.74 -1.32
C VAL A 542 -1.65 41.18 -2.63
N GLY A 543 -2.82 40.57 -2.56
CA GLY A 543 -3.59 40.09 -3.71
C GLY A 543 -4.95 40.76 -3.75
N VAL A 544 -5.40 41.14 -4.94
CA VAL A 544 -6.77 41.61 -5.19
C VAL A 544 -7.28 40.88 -6.42
N SER A 545 -8.47 40.29 -6.35
CA SER A 545 -9.14 39.71 -7.51
C SER A 545 -10.61 40.09 -7.50
N LEU A 546 -11.14 40.30 -8.70
CA LEU A 546 -12.54 40.62 -8.93
C LEU A 546 -13.10 39.56 -9.85
N GLU A 547 -13.97 38.72 -9.32
CA GLU A 547 -14.68 37.69 -10.08
C GLU A 547 -15.94 38.29 -10.69
N TYR A 548 -16.13 38.15 -11.99
CA TYR A 548 -17.36 38.52 -12.69
C TYR A 548 -17.92 37.32 -13.46
N ARG A 549 -19.13 36.89 -13.10
CA ARG A 549 -19.86 35.78 -13.74
C ARG A 549 -21.04 36.30 -14.53
N LEU A 550 -21.06 36.04 -15.84
CA LEU A 550 -22.19 36.31 -16.71
C LEU A 550 -22.95 35.00 -16.98
N GLY A 551 -23.98 34.74 -16.17
CA GLY A 551 -24.73 33.48 -16.24
C GLY A 551 -23.93 32.30 -15.66
N ARG A 552 -24.10 31.10 -16.23
CA ARG A 552 -23.30 29.92 -15.87
C ARG A 552 -22.11 29.70 -16.81
N ASP A 553 -22.06 30.43 -17.91
CA ASP A 553 -21.27 30.04 -19.08
C ASP A 553 -20.01 30.89 -19.24
N PHE A 554 -19.87 31.98 -18.49
CA PHE A 554 -18.73 32.87 -18.59
C PHE A 554 -18.33 33.42 -17.23
N GLU A 555 -17.06 33.25 -16.88
CA GLU A 555 -16.41 33.83 -15.72
C GLU A 555 -15.14 34.56 -16.16
N ILE A 556 -14.92 35.77 -15.65
CA ILE A 556 -13.67 36.50 -15.81
C ILE A 556 -13.18 37.02 -14.46
N THR A 557 -11.90 36.83 -14.19
CA THR A 557 -11.27 37.12 -12.90
C THR A 557 -9.99 37.91 -13.13
N PRO A 558 -10.07 39.24 -13.37
CA PRO A 558 -8.92 40.13 -13.24
C PRO A 558 -8.31 40.03 -11.84
N ARG A 559 -6.98 40.02 -11.78
CA ARG A 559 -6.18 39.89 -10.57
C ARG A 559 -4.98 40.82 -10.57
N TYR A 560 -4.65 41.32 -9.39
CA TYR A 560 -3.42 42.03 -9.10
C TYR A 560 -2.74 41.37 -7.91
N ALA A 561 -1.42 41.16 -7.99
CA ALA A 561 -0.62 40.71 -6.87
C ALA A 561 0.64 41.55 -6.73
N TYR A 562 1.01 41.86 -5.51
CA TYR A 562 2.24 42.53 -5.13
C TYR A 562 2.98 41.65 -4.12
N LEU A 563 4.27 41.45 -4.33
CA LEU A 563 5.16 40.78 -3.39
C LEU A 563 6.38 41.66 -3.16
N GLU A 564 6.74 41.87 -1.91
CA GLU A 564 7.96 42.54 -1.50
C GLU A 564 8.73 41.63 -0.55
N THR A 565 10.01 41.44 -0.81
CA THR A 565 10.94 40.70 0.05
C THR A 565 12.11 41.61 0.42
N GLU A 566 12.38 41.74 1.72
CA GLU A 566 13.52 42.47 2.26
C GLU A 566 14.35 41.52 3.12
N ARG A 567 15.65 41.46 2.84
CA ARG A 567 16.63 40.74 3.66
C ARG A 567 17.61 41.75 4.24
N PHE A 568 17.90 41.62 5.52
CA PHE A 568 18.87 42.42 6.26
C PHE A 568 19.88 41.49 6.93
N ASP A 569 21.15 41.87 6.86
CA ASP A 569 22.14 41.36 7.80
C ASP A 569 22.01 42.17 9.11
N ILE A 570 22.28 41.54 10.25
CA ILE A 570 22.16 42.18 11.56
C ILE A 570 23.52 42.16 12.25
N VAL A 571 23.97 43.33 12.70
CA VAL A 571 25.06 43.43 13.68
C VAL A 571 24.43 43.48 15.06
N SER A 572 24.74 42.49 15.87
CA SER A 572 24.25 42.37 17.24
C SER A 572 25.33 42.75 18.24
N ASP A 573 24.94 43.44 19.32
CA ASP A 573 25.77 43.60 20.51
C ASP A 573 25.18 42.77 21.67
N PRO A 574 25.77 41.60 21.99
CA PRO A 574 25.28 40.73 23.06
C PRO A 574 25.28 41.37 24.46
N ALA A 575 26.12 42.37 24.70
CA ALA A 575 26.22 43.04 26.00
C ALA A 575 25.00 43.95 26.25
N THR A 576 24.53 44.64 25.21
CA THR A 576 23.43 45.61 25.28
C THR A 576 22.09 45.11 24.73
N GLN A 577 22.07 43.93 24.10
CA GLN A 577 20.93 43.39 23.33
C GLN A 577 20.42 44.38 22.27
N SER A 578 21.35 45.15 21.67
CA SER A 578 21.03 46.04 20.56
C SER A 578 21.27 45.35 19.22
N PHE A 579 20.43 45.71 18.24
CA PHE A 579 20.44 45.13 16.89
C PHE A 579 20.45 46.25 15.87
N GLU A 580 21.45 46.26 15.00
CA GLU A 580 21.54 47.20 13.89
C GLU A 580 21.37 46.46 12.56
N ARG A 581 20.43 46.93 11.73
CA ARG A 581 20.24 46.41 10.37
C ARG A 581 21.31 47.00 9.44
N VAL A 582 22.07 46.12 8.82
CA VAL A 582 23.05 46.45 7.77
C VAL A 582 22.72 45.67 6.50
N ASN A 583 23.28 46.08 5.36
CA ASN A 583 23.12 45.40 4.05
C ASN A 583 21.68 44.98 3.69
N ARG A 584 20.88 45.94 3.21
CA ARG A 584 19.50 45.67 2.75
C ARG A 584 19.48 45.16 1.31
N ASP A 585 19.07 43.90 1.10
CA ASP A 585 18.63 43.40 -0.21
C ASP A 585 17.10 43.49 -0.29
N ARG A 586 16.58 44.18 -1.32
CA ARG A 586 15.14 44.39 -1.51
C ARG A 586 14.74 43.98 -2.91
N ARG A 587 13.69 43.16 -2.99
CA ARG A 587 13.10 42.71 -4.25
C ARG A 587 11.60 42.94 -4.24
N ARG A 588 11.07 43.47 -5.34
CA ARG A 588 9.63 43.62 -5.55
C ARG A 588 9.21 42.88 -6.81
N GLU A 589 8.01 42.32 -6.74
CA GLU A 589 7.31 41.71 -7.87
C GLU A 589 5.88 42.25 -7.92
N ARG A 590 5.43 42.60 -9.13
CA ARG A 590 4.03 42.96 -9.43
C ARG A 590 3.51 42.05 -10.52
N THR A 591 2.36 41.45 -10.29
CA THR A 591 1.65 40.64 -11.27
C THR A 591 0.31 41.26 -11.57
N TYR A 592 0.03 41.51 -12.85
CA TYR A 592 -1.29 41.92 -13.35
C TYR A 592 -1.80 40.79 -14.22
N GLY A 593 -2.92 40.18 -13.86
CA GLY A 593 -3.42 39.04 -14.59
C GLY A 593 -4.91 39.08 -14.85
N VAL A 594 -5.35 38.25 -15.80
CA VAL A 594 -6.75 37.97 -16.08
C VAL A 594 -6.86 36.47 -16.28
N ALA A 595 -7.76 35.84 -15.53
CA ALA A 595 -8.24 34.51 -15.84
C ALA A 595 -9.64 34.61 -16.46
N ALA A 596 -9.95 33.77 -17.44
CA ALA A 596 -11.28 33.65 -18.00
C ALA A 596 -11.63 32.17 -18.18
N HIS A 597 -12.87 31.83 -17.86
CA HIS A 597 -13.46 30.52 -18.09
C HIS A 597 -14.72 30.69 -18.92
N PHE A 598 -14.84 29.90 -19.98
CA PHE A 598 -15.99 29.92 -20.87
C PHE A 598 -16.50 28.49 -21.09
N MET A 599 -17.75 28.26 -20.71
CA MET A 599 -18.48 27.03 -21.02
C MET A 599 -19.44 27.30 -22.17
N ALA A 600 -19.02 26.96 -23.39
CA ALA A 600 -19.92 26.99 -24.54
C ALA A 600 -20.74 25.69 -24.55
N VAL A 601 -22.06 25.80 -24.37
CA VAL A 601 -23.08 24.76 -24.69
C VAL A 601 -22.61 23.32 -24.37
N GLN A 602 -22.65 22.93 -23.10
CA GLN A 602 -22.51 21.55 -22.56
C GLN A 602 -21.30 20.69 -22.99
N ARG A 603 -20.38 21.14 -23.86
CA ARG A 603 -19.32 20.28 -24.42
C ARG A 603 -17.96 20.95 -24.62
N THR A 604 -17.85 22.26 -24.48
CA THR A 604 -16.57 22.97 -24.66
C THR A 604 -16.24 23.81 -23.44
N ASP A 605 -15.11 23.49 -22.82
CA ASP A 605 -14.54 24.20 -21.69
C ASP A 605 -13.24 24.88 -22.15
N ILE A 606 -13.22 26.20 -22.07
CA ILE A 606 -12.05 27.03 -22.39
C ILE A 606 -11.61 27.72 -21.12
N THR A 607 -10.38 27.47 -20.70
CA THR A 607 -9.71 28.22 -19.63
C THR A 607 -8.55 29.01 -20.23
N PHE A 608 -8.48 30.28 -19.86
CA PHE A 608 -7.42 31.20 -20.27
C PHE A 608 -6.87 31.92 -19.05
N ARG A 609 -5.55 32.02 -18.95
CA ARG A 609 -4.85 32.79 -17.93
C ARG A 609 -3.74 33.59 -18.60
N SER A 610 -3.69 34.89 -18.32
CA SER A 610 -2.59 35.76 -18.76
C SER A 610 -2.11 36.59 -17.60
N ASN A 611 -0.79 36.69 -17.43
CA ASN A 611 -0.13 37.47 -16.38
C ASN A 611 1.00 38.30 -16.99
N LEU A 612 1.00 39.60 -16.74
CA LEU A 612 2.16 40.47 -16.90
C LEU A 612 2.91 40.51 -15.57
N ILE A 613 4.17 40.09 -15.58
CA ILE A 613 5.03 40.06 -14.39
C ILE A 613 6.11 41.13 -14.52
N GLU A 614 6.21 41.99 -13.50
CA GLU A 614 7.24 43.02 -13.36
C GLU A 614 8.08 42.73 -12.12
N ARG A 615 9.40 42.58 -12.27
CA ARG A 615 10.34 42.35 -11.17
C ARG A 615 11.45 43.40 -11.16
N ASP A 616 11.90 43.78 -9.98
CA ASP A 616 13.04 44.69 -9.84
C ASP A 616 14.30 44.05 -10.47
N GLY A 617 14.90 44.73 -11.47
CA GLY A 617 16.13 44.30 -12.12
C GLY A 617 15.98 43.28 -13.26
N GLU A 618 14.75 42.87 -13.61
CA GLU A 618 14.46 41.97 -14.73
C GLU A 618 13.58 42.67 -15.79
N GLU A 619 13.59 42.15 -17.03
CA GLU A 619 12.66 42.59 -18.07
C GLU A 619 11.23 42.10 -17.77
N ARG A 620 10.24 42.93 -18.11
CA ARG A 620 8.83 42.55 -17.95
C ARG A 620 8.47 41.45 -18.95
N TYR A 621 7.75 40.44 -18.50
CA TYR A 621 7.37 39.33 -19.37
C TYR A 621 5.92 38.88 -19.13
N TRP A 622 5.38 38.17 -20.13
CA TRP A 622 4.06 37.59 -20.08
C TRP A 622 4.13 36.09 -19.79
N ASP A 623 3.33 35.63 -18.84
CA ASP A 623 3.04 34.23 -18.58
C ASP A 623 1.58 33.95 -18.99
N ILE A 624 1.40 33.20 -20.08
CA ILE A 624 0.10 32.92 -20.69
C ILE A 624 -0.10 31.42 -20.75
N ASP A 625 -1.24 30.96 -20.24
CA ASP A 625 -1.68 29.58 -20.28
C ASP A 625 -3.11 29.53 -20.85
N ALA A 626 -3.37 28.55 -21.70
CA ALA A 626 -4.67 28.36 -22.31
C ALA A 626 -4.92 26.86 -22.52
N ALA A 627 -6.02 26.36 -21.97
CA ALA A 627 -6.44 24.99 -22.16
C ALA A 627 -7.83 24.93 -22.79
N PHE A 628 -7.99 23.97 -23.70
CA PHE A 628 -9.21 23.68 -24.41
C PHE A 628 -9.58 22.23 -24.17
N ARG A 629 -10.73 21.98 -23.55
CA ARG A 629 -11.27 20.64 -23.36
C ARG A 629 -12.56 20.52 -24.13
N TRP A 630 -12.61 19.51 -24.99
CA TRP A 630 -13.78 19.13 -25.75
C TRP A 630 -14.22 17.73 -25.31
N GLU A 631 -15.45 17.63 -24.80
CA GLU A 631 -16.09 16.33 -24.55
C GLU A 631 -16.92 15.95 -25.79
N LEU A 632 -16.55 14.83 -26.42
CA LEU A 632 -17.21 14.30 -27.63
C LEU A 632 -18.63 13.78 -27.32
#